data_AF-A0A162QVN1-F1
#
_entry.id   AF-A0A162QVN1-F1
#
_cell.length_a   1.000
_cell.length_b   1.000
_cell.length_c   1.000
_cell.angle_alpha   90.00
_cell.angle_beta   90.00
_cell.angle_gamma   90.00
#
_symmetry.space_group_name_H-M   'P 1'
#
loop_
_entity.id
_entity.type
_entity.pdbx_description
1 polymer ?
#
loop_
_entity_poly.entity_id
_entity_poly.type
_entity_poly.pdbx_seq_one_letter_code
_entity_poly.pdbx_strand_id
1 'polypeptide(L)'
;MKKLNFLIKNYLTGWQFANSCLLVLLSLTAAAQNRSYKSATLELQPINPNLLVHVSYINTDSWGKVPCNGLVYISKDSAFIFDTPTNDTSSRELIRILQKKWKLTIKGVVVTHFHTDCLGGLTAFHQAGIPSFSNEKTIGFAKQAGFPLPQQGFSEELVTHLNGQPIIHRFFGEGHTKDNIVSYIPEYKALFGGCLLKEKGAGFGFVGDANITAWSTTVNAVKKTYPNLQHVIPGHGKIGDAGLLDYTASLFKVVDTKSGAYTPQASNEALYQQIRQLDSAFFDAYNRRDLEATMAFFSADLEFYHDQGGKADLEQTRTGMKRFFDNNAENGFRRDPIEGSFEIYAIPGYGAIQMNLHRFCHIENKTLDCGIFKNVLFWKKEGTSWKIARVMSLGH
;
A
#
# COMPACT_ATOMS: atom_id res chain seq x y z
N MET A 1 -31.85 48.90 85.44
CA MET A 1 -33.00 48.20 84.83
C MET A 1 -32.65 47.84 83.38
N LYS A 2 -32.85 46.56 83.00
CA LYS A 2 -32.74 45.91 81.66
C LYS A 2 -31.30 45.63 81.17
N LYS A 3 -30.81 44.37 81.26
CA LYS A 3 -30.97 43.18 80.33
C LYS A 3 -30.21 43.40 79.01
N LEU A 4 -29.46 42.48 78.38
CA LEU A 4 -29.16 41.05 78.52
C LEU A 4 -27.98 40.73 77.54
N ASN A 5 -27.19 39.69 77.84
CA ASN A 5 -26.10 39.09 77.03
C ASN A 5 -26.53 38.58 75.64
N PHE A 6 -25.58 38.44 74.69
CA PHE A 6 -25.02 37.16 74.18
C PHE A 6 -24.59 37.17 72.69
N LEU A 7 -23.40 36.58 72.48
CA LEU A 7 -22.69 36.01 71.32
C LEU A 7 -23.29 35.99 69.89
N ILE A 8 -22.39 36.05 68.88
CA ILE A 8 -21.85 34.92 68.04
C ILE A 8 -20.92 35.52 66.96
N LYS A 9 -19.59 35.32 67.03
CA LYS A 9 -18.78 34.34 66.24
C LYS A 9 -19.04 34.38 64.72
N ASN A 10 -18.03 34.74 63.91
CA ASN A 10 -17.21 33.76 63.19
C ASN A 10 -16.27 34.34 62.08
N TYR A 11 -15.14 33.64 61.93
CA TYR A 11 -14.24 33.48 60.76
C TYR A 11 -13.43 34.69 60.25
N LEU A 12 -12.10 34.64 60.45
CA LEU A 12 -11.17 34.18 59.41
C LEU A 12 -9.71 34.16 59.92
N THR A 13 -9.20 32.94 59.93
CA THR A 13 -7.83 32.49 60.21
C THR A 13 -6.96 32.49 58.95
N GLY A 14 -5.65 32.64 59.14
CA GLY A 14 -4.67 31.86 58.37
C GLY A 14 -4.08 32.52 57.12
N TRP A 15 -3.13 33.43 57.33
CA TRP A 15 -2.08 33.74 56.35
C TRP A 15 -0.77 33.18 56.88
N GLN A 16 0.04 32.58 55.99
CA GLN A 16 1.32 31.89 56.20
C GLN A 16 1.22 30.36 56.37
N PHE A 17 0.93 29.65 55.28
CA PHE A 17 1.52 28.33 54.93
C PHE A 17 0.97 27.91 53.55
N ALA A 18 1.37 28.60 52.46
CA ALA A 18 0.92 28.20 51.11
C ALA A 18 1.89 28.56 49.97
N ASN A 19 3.17 28.89 50.23
CA ASN A 19 4.11 29.30 49.18
C ASN A 19 5.23 28.30 48.85
N SER A 20 5.15 27.05 49.33
CA SER A 20 6.15 26.02 49.00
C SER A 20 5.61 24.80 48.23
N CYS A 21 4.33 24.77 47.84
CA CYS A 21 3.76 23.67 47.04
C CYS A 21 3.28 24.06 45.64
N LEU A 22 3.39 25.34 45.24
CA LEU A 22 2.85 25.82 43.95
C LEU A 22 3.89 26.02 42.84
N LEU A 23 5.14 25.60 43.06
CA LEU A 23 6.25 25.73 42.10
C LEU A 23 6.82 24.39 41.59
N VAL A 24 6.16 23.26 41.87
CA VAL A 24 6.56 21.91 41.37
C VAL A 24 5.52 21.29 40.41
N LEU A 25 4.39 21.96 40.14
CA LEU A 25 3.34 21.47 39.24
C LEU A 25 3.34 22.11 37.84
N LEU A 26 4.40 22.86 37.49
CA LEU A 26 4.61 23.41 36.15
C LEU A 26 5.83 22.72 35.52
N SER A 27 5.57 21.74 34.64
CA SER A 27 6.46 21.18 33.58
C SER A 27 6.62 19.64 33.54
N LEU A 28 5.53 18.88 33.70
CA LEU A 28 5.48 17.50 33.21
C LEU A 28 4.29 17.25 32.29
N THR A 29 3.93 18.24 31.48
CA THR A 29 3.44 17.91 30.14
C THR A 29 4.69 17.62 29.32
N ALA A 30 5.05 16.33 29.20
CA ALA A 30 5.95 15.91 28.14
C ALA A 30 5.27 16.33 26.83
N ALA A 31 5.61 17.50 26.32
CA ALA A 31 5.23 17.92 24.99
C ALA A 31 5.67 16.78 24.08
N ALA A 32 4.72 16.03 23.53
CA ALA A 32 4.99 14.96 22.60
C ALA A 32 5.93 15.56 21.54
N GLN A 33 7.18 15.12 21.51
CA GLN A 33 8.13 15.60 20.53
C GLN A 33 7.50 15.34 19.17
N ASN A 34 7.25 16.40 18.40
CA ASN A 34 6.72 16.27 17.05
C ASN A 34 7.83 15.66 16.19
N ARG A 35 7.83 14.31 16.12
CA ARG A 35 8.87 13.50 15.49
C ARG A 35 8.66 13.45 13.98
N SER A 36 8.67 14.60 13.31
CA SER A 36 8.67 14.64 11.84
C SER A 36 10.08 14.75 11.28
N TYR A 37 10.28 14.23 10.06
CA TYR A 37 11.52 14.36 9.32
C TYR A 37 11.24 14.33 7.82
N LYS A 38 12.05 15.06 7.03
CA LYS A 38 12.00 15.02 5.57
C LYS A 38 13.38 15.28 4.99
N SER A 39 13.76 14.48 4.01
CA SER A 39 14.93 14.65 3.15
C SER A 39 14.55 14.31 1.70
N ALA A 40 15.53 14.29 0.79
CA ALA A 40 15.31 13.87 -0.59
C ALA A 40 14.96 12.38 -0.73
N THR A 41 15.34 11.56 0.27
CA THR A 41 15.31 10.09 0.24
C THR A 41 14.37 9.47 1.26
N LEU A 42 13.99 10.21 2.30
CA LEU A 42 13.20 9.70 3.42
C LEU A 42 12.27 10.77 4.00
N GLU A 43 11.03 10.39 4.28
CA GLU A 43 10.10 11.14 5.11
C GLU A 43 9.70 10.33 6.35
N LEU A 44 9.51 10.99 7.49
CA LEU A 44 8.89 10.43 8.70
C LEU A 44 7.67 11.27 9.05
N GLN A 45 6.50 10.65 8.89
CA GLN A 45 5.20 11.29 9.03
C GLN A 45 4.49 10.71 10.26
N PRO A 46 4.33 11.49 11.35
CA PRO A 46 3.68 11.00 12.55
C PRO A 46 2.17 10.78 12.31
N ILE A 47 1.68 9.59 12.63
CA ILE A 47 0.25 9.29 12.81
C ILE A 47 -0.18 9.78 14.19
N ASN A 48 0.64 9.47 15.19
CA ASN A 48 0.56 9.93 16.57
C ASN A 48 1.99 9.96 17.17
N PRO A 49 2.20 10.35 18.44
CA PRO A 49 3.54 10.44 19.03
C PRO A 49 4.38 9.15 19.02
N ASN A 50 3.73 8.00 18.87
CA ASN A 50 4.30 6.66 18.98
C ASN A 50 4.27 5.86 17.67
N LEU A 51 3.54 6.32 16.66
CA LEU A 51 3.46 5.68 15.34
C LEU A 51 3.82 6.68 14.25
N LEU A 52 4.78 6.30 13.39
CA LEU A 52 5.19 7.10 12.25
C LEU A 52 5.26 6.25 11.00
N VAL A 53 4.74 6.78 9.89
CA VAL A 53 5.02 6.21 8.57
C VAL A 53 6.39 6.69 8.14
N HIS A 54 7.27 5.77 7.76
CA HIS A 54 8.47 6.12 7.01
C HIS A 54 8.19 5.94 5.52
N VAL A 55 8.49 6.96 4.72
CA VAL A 55 8.26 6.95 3.28
C VAL A 55 9.60 7.10 2.58
N SER A 56 9.93 6.11 1.75
CA SER A 56 11.09 6.16 0.84
C SER A 56 10.62 5.84 -0.58
N TYR A 57 11.52 5.77 -1.55
CA TYR A 57 11.11 5.76 -2.97
C TYR A 57 11.82 4.68 -3.78
N ILE A 58 11.09 4.04 -4.69
CA ILE A 58 11.64 3.21 -5.78
C ILE A 58 11.41 3.96 -7.08
N ASN A 59 12.41 3.97 -7.96
CA ASN A 59 12.23 4.37 -9.34
C ASN A 59 11.92 3.12 -10.16
N THR A 60 10.78 3.12 -10.84
CA THR A 60 10.32 2.03 -11.68
C THR A 60 10.12 2.52 -13.10
N ASP A 61 10.31 1.65 -14.09
CA ASP A 61 10.06 1.98 -15.50
C ASP A 61 8.56 2.26 -15.74
N SER A 62 7.69 1.47 -15.11
CA SER A 62 6.24 1.50 -15.36
C SER A 62 5.46 2.55 -14.55
N TRP A 63 5.94 2.93 -13.37
CA TRP A 63 5.22 3.85 -12.46
C TRP A 63 6.08 5.05 -12.01
N GLY A 64 7.29 5.22 -12.54
CA GLY A 64 8.18 6.31 -12.18
C GLY A 64 8.65 6.23 -10.72
N LYS A 65 8.73 7.38 -10.05
CA LYS A 65 9.11 7.48 -8.63
C LYS A 65 7.94 7.11 -7.73
N VAL A 66 7.95 5.89 -7.20
CA VAL A 66 6.89 5.32 -6.37
C VAL A 66 7.22 5.50 -4.88
N PRO A 67 6.36 6.14 -4.07
CA PRO A 67 6.51 6.18 -2.62
C PRO A 67 6.17 4.83 -1.99
N CYS A 68 7.02 4.36 -1.09
CA CYS A 68 6.91 3.10 -0.36
C CYS A 68 6.84 3.40 1.14
N ASN A 69 5.76 2.95 1.77
CA ASN A 69 5.50 3.13 3.19
C ASN A 69 6.06 1.94 3.97
N GLY A 70 6.75 2.23 5.06
CA GLY A 70 6.82 1.33 6.21
C GLY A 70 6.40 2.05 7.48
N LEU A 71 6.50 1.37 8.62
CA LEU A 71 6.05 1.88 9.92
C LEU A 71 7.19 1.88 10.94
N VAL A 72 7.19 2.89 11.81
CA VAL A 72 8.01 2.97 13.01
C VAL A 72 7.08 3.00 14.21
N TYR A 73 7.13 1.97 15.05
CA TYR A 73 6.47 1.96 16.35
C TYR A 73 7.49 2.31 17.44
N ILE A 74 7.21 3.35 18.22
CA ILE A 74 8.07 3.82 19.31
C ILE A 74 7.35 3.61 20.63
N SER A 75 8.03 3.02 21.59
CA SER A 75 7.59 2.93 22.97
C SER A 75 8.78 3.29 23.88
N LYS A 76 8.60 4.29 24.74
CA LYS A 76 9.65 4.85 25.61
C LYS A 76 10.91 5.24 24.79
N ASP A 77 12.02 4.57 25.03
CA ASP A 77 13.35 4.76 24.45
C ASP A 77 13.66 3.76 23.30
N SER A 78 12.66 2.99 22.86
CA SER A 78 12.87 1.89 21.92
C SER A 78 11.94 1.99 20.72
N ALA A 79 12.38 1.47 19.57
CA ALA A 79 11.62 1.45 18.34
C ALA A 79 11.59 0.05 17.71
N PHE A 80 10.51 -0.27 17.00
CA PHE A 80 10.37 -1.44 16.15
C PHE A 80 9.97 -0.99 14.74
N ILE A 81 10.61 -1.56 13.72
CA ILE A 81 10.46 -1.15 12.32
C ILE A 81 9.66 -2.20 11.56
N PHE A 82 8.76 -1.75 10.70
CA PHE A 82 8.03 -2.57 9.76
C PHE A 82 8.40 -2.10 8.37
N ASP A 83 8.97 -3.04 7.61
CA ASP A 83 9.66 -2.83 6.34
C ASP A 83 10.85 -1.86 6.43
N THR A 84 11.90 -2.18 5.69
CA THR A 84 13.05 -1.27 5.52
C THR A 84 12.70 -0.18 4.52
N PRO A 85 13.33 1.00 4.58
CA PRO A 85 13.39 1.87 3.42
C PRO A 85 13.95 1.13 2.19
N THR A 86 13.60 1.61 1.01
CA THR A 86 13.78 0.91 -0.28
C THR A 86 15.23 0.57 -0.66
N ASN A 87 16.22 1.10 0.05
CA ASN A 87 17.62 0.75 -0.11
C ASN A 87 18.42 1.01 1.18
N ASP A 88 19.66 0.56 1.16
CA ASP A 88 20.63 0.71 2.25
C ASP A 88 20.94 2.15 2.64
N THR A 89 20.91 3.10 1.69
CA THR A 89 21.22 4.51 1.96
C THR A 89 20.09 5.19 2.73
N SER A 90 18.84 5.05 2.29
CA SER A 90 17.67 5.54 3.04
C SER A 90 17.49 4.80 4.37
N SER A 91 17.87 3.53 4.44
CA SER A 91 17.86 2.74 5.68
C SER A 91 18.88 3.22 6.70
N ARG A 92 20.13 3.49 6.29
CA ARG A 92 21.13 4.13 7.15
C ARG A 92 20.68 5.50 7.64
N GLU A 93 20.00 6.26 6.79
CA GLU A 93 19.40 7.54 7.19
C GLU A 93 18.35 7.38 8.28
N LEU A 94 17.39 6.46 8.10
CA LEU A 94 16.37 6.12 9.10
C LEU A 94 17.01 5.70 10.43
N ILE A 95 17.94 4.74 10.39
CA ILE A 95 18.65 4.22 11.56
C ILE A 95 19.37 5.36 12.31
N ARG A 96 20.07 6.24 11.57
CA ARG A 96 20.77 7.39 12.14
C ARG A 96 19.81 8.36 12.83
N ILE A 97 18.65 8.66 12.23
CA ILE A 97 17.67 9.56 12.83
C ILE A 97 17.15 8.96 14.14
N LEU A 98 16.70 7.71 14.12
CA LEU A 98 16.14 7.05 15.29
C LEU A 98 17.18 6.94 16.42
N GLN A 99 18.37 6.42 16.12
CA GLN A 99 19.39 6.15 17.16
C GLN A 99 20.18 7.39 17.57
N LYS A 100 20.61 8.25 16.64
CA LYS A 100 21.51 9.37 16.95
C LYS A 100 20.76 10.65 17.28
N LYS A 101 19.71 10.98 16.53
CA LYS A 101 18.93 12.22 16.74
C LYS A 101 17.87 12.03 17.84
N TRP A 102 17.11 10.94 17.81
CA TRP A 102 16.02 10.70 18.77
C TRP A 102 16.41 9.77 19.93
N LYS A 103 17.66 9.28 19.96
CA LYS A 103 18.21 8.46 21.05
C LYS A 103 17.40 7.19 21.33
N LEU A 104 16.83 6.59 20.29
CA LEU A 104 16.03 5.37 20.38
C LEU A 104 16.90 4.13 20.12
N THR A 105 16.60 3.04 20.82
CA THR A 105 17.15 1.72 20.53
C THR A 105 16.20 0.97 19.59
N ILE A 106 16.66 0.65 18.37
CA ILE A 106 15.88 -0.17 17.44
C ILE A 106 15.99 -1.64 17.86
N LYS A 107 14.88 -2.25 18.25
CA LYS A 107 14.82 -3.62 18.77
C LYS A 107 14.67 -4.69 17.70
N GLY A 108 14.22 -4.31 16.51
CA GLY A 108 14.06 -5.22 15.39
C GLY A 108 13.43 -4.56 14.17
N VAL A 109 13.51 -5.25 13.05
CA VAL A 109 12.77 -4.95 11.82
C VAL A 109 12.02 -6.19 11.35
N VAL A 110 10.73 -6.06 11.03
CA VAL A 110 9.98 -7.11 10.34
C VAL A 110 9.88 -6.77 8.86
N VAL A 111 10.13 -7.77 8.01
CA VAL A 111 9.94 -7.69 6.55
C VAL A 111 8.61 -8.35 6.21
N THR A 112 7.72 -7.62 5.54
CA THR A 112 6.36 -8.11 5.26
C THR A 112 6.27 -9.04 4.06
N HIS A 113 7.14 -8.89 3.07
CA HIS A 113 7.29 -9.80 1.93
C HIS A 113 8.64 -9.57 1.22
N PHE A 114 8.96 -10.40 0.23
CA PHE A 114 10.29 -10.45 -0.37
C PHE A 114 10.66 -9.30 -1.33
N HIS A 115 9.75 -8.38 -1.65
CA HIS A 115 10.05 -7.28 -2.59
C HIS A 115 10.98 -6.22 -1.97
N THR A 116 11.62 -5.45 -2.85
CA THR A 116 12.67 -4.48 -2.48
C THR A 116 12.18 -3.32 -1.63
N ASP A 117 10.90 -2.95 -1.72
CA ASP A 117 10.25 -1.97 -0.84
C ASP A 117 10.10 -2.45 0.60
N CYS A 118 10.36 -3.73 0.88
CA CYS A 118 10.32 -4.31 2.22
C CYS A 118 11.70 -4.66 2.77
N LEU A 119 12.58 -5.22 1.94
CA LEU A 119 13.91 -5.71 2.36
C LEU A 119 15.10 -5.07 1.63
N GLY A 120 14.88 -4.07 0.78
CA GLY A 120 15.93 -3.46 -0.03
C GLY A 120 17.06 -2.80 0.78
N GLY A 121 16.79 -2.40 2.02
CA GLY A 121 17.80 -1.84 2.93
C GLY A 121 18.17 -2.75 4.10
N LEU A 122 17.85 -4.04 4.02
CA LEU A 122 18.03 -4.98 5.13
C LEU A 122 19.50 -5.16 5.54
N THR A 123 20.43 -5.04 4.59
CA THR A 123 21.88 -5.08 4.88
C THR A 123 22.30 -3.98 5.85
N ALA A 124 21.80 -2.75 5.68
CA ALA A 124 22.06 -1.66 6.62
C ALA A 124 21.58 -1.95 8.04
N PHE A 125 20.44 -2.62 8.19
CA PHE A 125 19.91 -3.03 9.50
C PHE A 125 20.80 -4.09 10.16
N HIS A 126 21.23 -5.10 9.41
CA HIS A 126 22.13 -6.14 9.93
C HIS A 126 23.49 -5.58 10.32
N GLN A 127 24.06 -4.68 9.52
CA GLN A 127 25.33 -4.00 9.85
C GLN A 127 25.22 -3.14 11.12
N ALA A 128 24.03 -2.63 11.43
CA ALA A 128 23.74 -1.93 12.68
C ALA A 128 23.44 -2.86 13.87
N GLY A 129 23.52 -4.19 13.68
CA GLY A 129 23.24 -5.19 14.72
C GLY A 129 21.76 -5.33 15.06
N ILE A 130 20.85 -4.92 14.16
CA ILE A 130 19.40 -4.97 14.39
C ILE A 130 18.86 -6.31 13.87
N PRO A 131 18.18 -7.12 14.71
CA PRO A 131 17.64 -8.41 14.29
C PRO A 131 16.48 -8.22 13.30
N SER A 132 16.30 -9.19 12.42
CA SER A 132 15.26 -9.16 11.39
C SER A 132 14.37 -10.39 11.42
N PHE A 133 13.08 -10.17 11.17
CA PHE A 133 12.02 -11.18 11.23
C PHE A 133 11.22 -11.19 9.93
N SER A 134 10.75 -12.35 9.49
CA SER A 134 9.81 -12.47 8.36
C SER A 134 9.09 -13.82 8.39
N ASN A 135 8.14 -14.02 7.47
CA ASN A 135 7.67 -15.36 7.18
C ASN A 135 8.81 -16.22 6.62
N GLU A 136 8.78 -17.53 6.85
CA GLU A 136 9.75 -18.49 6.26
C GLU A 136 9.70 -18.49 4.72
N LYS A 137 8.51 -18.30 4.13
CA LYS A 137 8.36 -18.16 2.68
C LYS A 137 9.11 -16.95 2.15
N THR A 138 9.12 -15.83 2.89
CA THR A 138 9.88 -14.62 2.53
C THR A 138 11.37 -14.89 2.46
N ILE A 139 11.93 -15.66 3.40
CA ILE A 139 13.34 -16.09 3.36
C ILE A 139 13.59 -16.93 2.11
N GLY A 140 12.69 -17.85 1.78
CA GLY A 140 12.75 -18.67 0.58
C GLY A 140 12.78 -17.86 -0.72
N PHE A 141 11.84 -16.93 -0.90
CA PHE A 141 11.77 -16.09 -2.09
C PHE A 141 12.92 -15.08 -2.15
N ALA A 142 13.33 -14.48 -1.03
CA ALA A 142 14.49 -13.60 -0.97
C ALA A 142 15.77 -14.32 -1.40
N LYS A 143 15.96 -15.58 -0.97
CA LYS A 143 17.09 -16.41 -1.40
C LYS A 143 17.08 -16.68 -2.90
N GLN A 144 15.91 -16.99 -3.47
CA GLN A 144 15.77 -17.21 -4.91
C GLN A 144 16.05 -15.94 -5.72
N ALA A 145 15.62 -14.78 -5.20
CA ALA A 145 15.83 -13.48 -5.83
C ALA A 145 17.24 -12.88 -5.58
N GLY A 146 18.09 -13.53 -4.78
CA GLY A 146 19.42 -13.03 -4.44
C GLY A 146 19.44 -11.82 -3.50
N PHE A 147 18.37 -11.63 -2.72
CA PHE A 147 18.25 -10.54 -1.75
C PHE A 147 18.86 -10.90 -0.38
N PRO A 148 19.18 -9.90 0.47
CA PRO A 148 19.54 -10.13 1.85
C PRO A 148 18.44 -10.91 2.59
N LEU A 149 18.83 -11.88 3.42
CA LEU A 149 17.90 -12.79 4.07
C LEU A 149 17.50 -12.29 5.47
N PRO A 150 16.20 -12.23 5.80
CA PRO A 150 15.77 -12.11 7.18
C PRO A 150 16.38 -13.21 8.06
N GLN A 151 16.73 -12.87 9.30
CA GLN A 151 17.48 -13.76 10.20
C GLN A 151 16.58 -14.75 10.95
N GLN A 152 15.33 -14.40 11.20
CA GLN A 152 14.39 -15.21 11.97
C GLN A 152 13.09 -15.39 11.20
N GLY A 153 12.77 -16.64 10.88
CA GLY A 153 11.54 -17.04 10.19
C GLY A 153 10.42 -17.42 11.15
N PHE A 154 9.18 -17.28 10.70
CA PHE A 154 8.00 -17.92 11.31
C PHE A 154 7.05 -18.42 10.23
N SER A 155 6.22 -19.41 10.55
CA SER A 155 5.30 -20.04 9.59
C SER A 155 3.93 -19.33 9.53
N GLU A 156 3.24 -19.21 10.67
CA GLU A 156 1.89 -18.62 10.73
C GLU A 156 1.84 -17.29 11.46
N GLU A 157 2.35 -17.26 12.70
CA GLU A 157 2.28 -16.09 13.57
C GLU A 157 3.57 -15.96 14.40
N LEU A 158 4.00 -14.73 14.62
CA LEU A 158 5.08 -14.37 15.53
C LEU A 158 4.63 -13.17 16.37
N VAL A 159 4.79 -13.27 17.69
CA VAL A 159 4.57 -12.15 18.60
C VAL A 159 5.92 -11.61 19.08
N THR A 160 6.31 -10.44 18.59
CA THR A 160 7.43 -9.70 19.15
C THR A 160 6.94 -8.72 20.21
N HIS A 161 7.86 -8.16 21.00
CA HIS A 161 7.49 -7.26 22.08
C HIS A 161 8.37 -6.00 22.05
N LEU A 162 7.74 -4.84 22.25
CA LEU A 162 8.44 -3.57 22.45
C LEU A 162 8.10 -3.03 23.84
N ASN A 163 9.04 -3.10 24.77
CA ASN A 163 8.85 -2.67 26.16
C ASN A 163 7.63 -3.33 26.85
N GLY A 164 7.42 -4.62 26.57
CA GLY A 164 6.33 -5.42 27.12
C GLY A 164 5.01 -5.33 26.35
N GLN A 165 4.90 -4.41 25.37
CA GLN A 165 3.72 -4.33 24.50
C GLN A 165 3.86 -5.29 23.32
N PRO A 166 2.85 -6.11 23.02
CA PRO A 166 2.91 -7.09 21.94
C PRO A 166 2.80 -6.43 20.57
N ILE A 167 3.49 -7.01 19.59
CA ILE A 167 3.34 -6.75 18.16
C ILE A 167 3.11 -8.10 17.49
N ILE A 168 1.97 -8.24 16.80
CA ILE A 168 1.54 -9.52 16.23
C ILE A 168 1.81 -9.48 14.73
N HIS A 169 2.68 -10.35 14.24
CA HIS A 169 3.00 -10.54 12.82
C HIS A 169 2.34 -11.82 12.35
N ARG A 170 1.54 -11.79 11.28
CA ARG A 170 0.76 -12.96 10.88
C ARG A 170 0.60 -13.10 9.37
N PHE A 171 0.76 -14.34 8.91
CA PHE A 171 0.39 -14.78 7.57
C PHE A 171 -1.08 -15.19 7.55
N PHE A 172 -1.89 -14.50 6.74
CA PHE A 172 -3.33 -14.80 6.60
C PHE A 172 -3.67 -15.60 5.34
N GLY A 173 -2.70 -15.77 4.44
CA GLY A 173 -2.90 -16.27 3.09
C GLY A 173 -2.21 -15.39 2.06
N GLU A 174 -2.26 -15.84 0.81
CA GLU A 174 -1.63 -15.16 -0.31
C GLU A 174 -2.45 -13.93 -0.76
N GLY A 175 -1.80 -12.98 -1.40
CA GLY A 175 -2.44 -11.77 -1.92
C GLY A 175 -1.52 -11.05 -2.90
N HIS A 176 -0.91 -9.94 -2.48
CA HIS A 176 0.12 -9.24 -3.26
C HIS A 176 1.30 -10.13 -3.60
N THR A 177 1.67 -10.98 -2.66
CA THR A 177 2.62 -12.08 -2.86
C THR A 177 2.15 -13.34 -2.15
N LYS A 178 2.86 -14.45 -2.37
CA LYS A 178 2.60 -15.74 -1.72
C LYS A 178 3.08 -15.81 -0.26
N ASP A 179 3.85 -14.81 0.17
CA ASP A 179 4.50 -14.72 1.48
C ASP A 179 4.07 -13.50 2.30
N ASN A 180 3.20 -12.61 1.77
CA ASN A 180 2.82 -11.39 2.48
C ASN A 180 2.27 -11.66 3.88
N ILE A 181 2.73 -10.90 4.86
CA ILE A 181 2.17 -10.87 6.20
C ILE A 181 1.57 -9.49 6.50
N VAL A 182 0.72 -9.44 7.52
CA VAL A 182 0.32 -8.17 8.16
C VAL A 182 0.90 -8.10 9.56
N SER A 183 1.07 -6.89 10.08
CA SER A 183 1.48 -6.68 11.47
C SER A 183 0.50 -5.80 12.22
N TYR A 184 0.07 -6.23 13.40
CA TYR A 184 -0.92 -5.56 14.23
C TYR A 184 -0.30 -5.11 15.57
N ILE A 185 -0.58 -3.86 15.95
CA ILE A 185 -0.17 -3.26 17.22
C ILE A 185 -1.43 -2.99 18.05
N PRO A 186 -1.76 -3.87 19.02
CA PRO A 186 -3.02 -3.79 19.76
C PRO A 186 -3.23 -2.48 20.52
N GLU A 187 -2.15 -1.93 21.09
CA GLU A 187 -2.17 -0.68 21.88
C GLU A 187 -2.80 0.49 21.10
N TYR A 188 -2.52 0.57 19.79
CA TYR A 188 -3.00 1.65 18.92
C TYR A 188 -4.09 1.21 17.94
N LYS A 189 -4.55 -0.05 18.04
CA LYS A 189 -5.47 -0.64 17.06
C LYS A 189 -4.99 -0.39 15.62
N ALA A 190 -3.68 -0.50 15.41
CA ALA A 190 -3.00 -0.13 14.18
C ALA A 190 -2.55 -1.38 13.42
N LEU A 191 -2.85 -1.43 12.13
CA LEU A 191 -2.47 -2.50 11.22
C LEU A 191 -1.52 -1.96 10.16
N PHE A 192 -0.29 -2.46 10.13
CA PHE A 192 0.56 -2.35 8.96
C PHE A 192 0.22 -3.49 8.00
N GLY A 193 -0.49 -3.15 6.94
CA GLY A 193 -0.96 -4.12 5.94
C GLY A 193 0.04 -4.41 4.83
N GLY A 194 1.09 -3.59 4.70
CA GLY A 194 2.02 -3.68 3.57
C GLY A 194 1.30 -3.62 2.23
N CYS A 195 1.91 -4.19 1.19
CA CYS A 195 1.37 -4.16 -0.18
C CYS A 195 0.11 -5.03 -0.37
N LEU A 196 -0.25 -5.85 0.62
CA LEU A 196 -1.53 -6.57 0.64
C LEU A 196 -2.72 -5.60 0.68
N LEU A 197 -2.60 -4.43 1.32
CA LEU A 197 -3.67 -3.43 1.38
C LEU A 197 -3.39 -2.26 0.44
N LYS A 198 -4.44 -1.82 -0.27
CA LYS A 198 -4.39 -0.66 -1.17
C LYS A 198 -5.02 0.57 -0.51
N GLU A 199 -4.49 1.75 -0.81
CA GLU A 199 -5.17 3.01 -0.49
C GLU A 199 -6.49 3.15 -1.27
N LYS A 200 -7.42 3.99 -0.79
CA LYS A 200 -8.64 4.27 -1.54
C LYS A 200 -8.31 4.89 -2.90
N GLY A 201 -8.93 4.36 -3.95
CA GLY A 201 -8.74 4.81 -5.33
C GLY A 201 -7.55 4.18 -6.07
N ALA A 202 -6.65 3.47 -5.38
CA ALA A 202 -5.54 2.77 -6.03
C ALA A 202 -5.98 1.57 -6.86
N GLY A 203 -5.42 1.43 -8.06
CA GLY A 203 -5.58 0.25 -8.91
C GLY A 203 -4.89 -1.01 -8.38
N PHE A 204 -4.73 -2.00 -9.25
CA PHE A 204 -4.17 -3.30 -8.87
C PHE A 204 -2.67 -3.19 -8.54
N GLY A 205 -1.96 -2.27 -9.19
CA GLY A 205 -0.51 -2.11 -9.05
C GLY A 205 0.25 -3.30 -9.63
N PHE A 206 1.46 -3.56 -9.11
CA PHE A 206 2.21 -4.74 -9.53
C PHE A 206 1.57 -6.03 -9.01
N VAL A 207 1.25 -6.95 -9.92
CA VAL A 207 0.59 -8.23 -9.63
C VAL A 207 1.34 -9.46 -10.15
N GLY A 208 2.60 -9.29 -10.57
CA GLY A 208 3.39 -10.38 -11.19
C GLY A 208 3.66 -11.56 -10.26
N ASP A 209 3.67 -11.32 -8.94
CA ASP A 209 3.86 -12.34 -7.91
C ASP A 209 2.59 -12.61 -7.08
N ALA A 210 1.48 -11.99 -7.49
CA ALA A 210 0.25 -11.99 -6.72
C ALA A 210 -0.54 -13.30 -6.91
N ASN A 211 -1.26 -13.67 -5.86
CA ASN A 211 -2.37 -14.61 -5.95
C ASN A 211 -3.68 -13.83 -5.90
N ILE A 212 -4.16 -13.42 -7.07
CA ILE A 212 -5.37 -12.61 -7.19
C ILE A 212 -6.62 -13.34 -6.66
N THR A 213 -6.71 -14.65 -6.87
CA THR A 213 -7.90 -15.43 -6.49
C THR A 213 -8.02 -15.59 -4.97
N ALA A 214 -6.90 -15.62 -4.26
CA ALA A 214 -6.86 -15.67 -2.80
C ALA A 214 -7.01 -14.28 -2.13
N TRP A 215 -6.60 -13.21 -2.81
CA TRP A 215 -6.38 -11.89 -2.19
C TRP A 215 -7.60 -11.35 -1.43
N SER A 216 -8.79 -11.34 -2.03
CA SER A 216 -10.01 -10.86 -1.37
C SER A 216 -10.35 -11.68 -0.12
N THR A 217 -10.22 -13.01 -0.20
CA THR A 217 -10.45 -13.92 0.94
C THR A 217 -9.45 -13.67 2.06
N THR A 218 -8.17 -13.49 1.74
CA THR A 218 -7.10 -13.15 2.69
C THR A 218 -7.42 -11.84 3.42
N VAL A 219 -7.79 -10.78 2.69
CA VAL A 219 -8.13 -9.48 3.30
C VAL A 219 -9.38 -9.56 4.17
N ASN A 220 -10.39 -10.33 3.77
CA ASN A 220 -11.58 -10.59 4.58
C ASN A 220 -11.23 -11.35 5.88
N ALA A 221 -10.27 -12.27 5.85
CA ALA A 221 -9.78 -12.95 7.04
C ALA A 221 -9.10 -11.96 8.01
N VAL A 222 -8.25 -11.05 7.49
CA VAL A 222 -7.65 -9.97 8.29
C VAL A 222 -8.72 -9.09 8.95
N LYS A 223 -9.73 -8.67 8.17
CA LYS A 223 -10.85 -7.84 8.68
C LYS A 223 -11.62 -8.56 9.79
N LYS A 224 -11.89 -9.86 9.62
CA LYS A 224 -12.58 -10.68 10.62
C LYS A 224 -11.79 -10.80 11.92
N THR A 225 -10.47 -10.92 11.84
CA THR A 225 -9.59 -11.04 13.01
C THR A 225 -9.37 -9.72 13.73
N TYR A 226 -9.33 -8.60 13.00
CA TYR A 226 -9.13 -7.26 13.56
C TYR A 226 -10.30 -6.33 13.23
N PRO A 227 -11.46 -6.47 13.88
CA PRO A 227 -12.67 -5.70 13.52
C PRO A 227 -12.62 -4.23 13.96
N ASN A 228 -11.76 -3.87 14.90
CA ASN A 228 -11.75 -2.56 15.58
C ASN A 228 -10.53 -1.70 15.23
N LEU A 229 -10.10 -1.69 13.97
CA LEU A 229 -8.92 -0.94 13.53
C LEU A 229 -9.18 0.59 13.51
N GLN A 230 -8.21 1.35 14.02
CA GLN A 230 -8.20 2.82 13.96
C GLN A 230 -7.23 3.35 12.91
N HIS A 231 -6.12 2.65 12.70
CA HIS A 231 -5.10 3.05 11.74
C HIS A 231 -4.77 1.86 10.84
N VAL A 232 -4.88 2.05 9.53
CA VAL A 232 -4.50 1.06 8.52
C VAL A 232 -3.50 1.70 7.58
N ILE A 233 -2.30 1.12 7.53
CA ILE A 233 -1.17 1.63 6.78
C ILE A 233 -0.92 0.66 5.60
N PRO A 234 -1.25 1.07 4.35
CA PRO A 234 -0.92 0.30 3.16
C PRO A 234 0.57 0.47 2.81
N GLY A 235 1.11 -0.44 2.00
CA GLY A 235 2.51 -0.39 1.53
C GLY A 235 2.79 0.79 0.59
N HIS A 236 1.75 1.32 -0.06
CA HIS A 236 1.84 2.52 -0.88
C HIS A 236 0.62 3.42 -0.65
N GLY A 237 0.85 4.73 -0.76
CA GLY A 237 -0.21 5.73 -0.73
C GLY A 237 -0.64 6.14 0.67
N LYS A 238 -1.85 6.69 0.79
CA LYS A 238 -2.39 7.29 2.00
C LYS A 238 -2.82 6.24 3.02
N ILE A 239 -2.47 6.50 4.28
CA ILE A 239 -3.03 5.80 5.43
C ILE A 239 -4.56 6.03 5.51
N GLY A 240 -5.25 5.07 6.11
CA GLY A 240 -6.70 5.15 6.30
C GLY A 240 -7.17 4.39 7.53
N ASP A 241 -8.42 3.97 7.48
CA ASP A 241 -9.11 3.20 8.50
C ASP A 241 -9.44 1.78 7.98
N ALA A 242 -10.29 1.06 8.70
CA ALA A 242 -10.77 -0.27 8.30
C ALA A 242 -11.40 -0.29 6.88
N GLY A 243 -11.86 0.85 6.35
CA GLY A 243 -12.38 0.98 5.00
C GLY A 243 -11.37 0.65 3.90
N LEU A 244 -10.05 0.66 4.19
CA LEU A 244 -9.05 0.18 3.23
C LEU A 244 -9.13 -1.34 3.00
N LEU A 245 -9.53 -2.11 4.02
CA LEU A 245 -9.72 -3.56 3.88
C LEU A 245 -10.94 -3.84 3.01
N ASP A 246 -12.04 -3.12 3.22
CA ASP A 246 -13.23 -3.24 2.38
C ASP A 246 -12.96 -2.87 0.93
N TYR A 247 -12.27 -1.75 0.73
CA TYR A 247 -11.85 -1.31 -0.59
C TYR A 247 -10.99 -2.37 -1.29
N THR A 248 -9.94 -2.86 -0.61
CA THR A 248 -9.03 -3.86 -1.17
C THR A 248 -9.75 -5.17 -1.45
N ALA A 249 -10.58 -5.66 -0.53
CA ALA A 249 -11.35 -6.89 -0.73
C ALA A 249 -12.32 -6.77 -1.91
N SER A 250 -12.92 -5.60 -2.12
CA SER A 250 -13.79 -5.33 -3.26
C SER A 250 -13.02 -5.25 -4.58
N LEU A 251 -11.82 -4.67 -4.57
CA LEU A 251 -10.95 -4.53 -5.73
C LEU A 251 -10.55 -5.90 -6.29
N PHE A 252 -10.17 -6.83 -5.42
CA PHE A 252 -9.74 -8.17 -5.79
C PHE A 252 -10.85 -9.24 -5.68
N LYS A 253 -12.12 -8.83 -5.62
CA LYS A 253 -13.23 -9.79 -5.57
C LYS A 253 -13.34 -10.51 -6.91
N VAL A 254 -13.12 -11.82 -6.90
CA VAL A 254 -13.36 -12.68 -8.07
C VAL A 254 -14.86 -12.72 -8.35
N VAL A 255 -15.24 -12.38 -9.58
CA VAL A 255 -16.62 -12.54 -10.09
C VAL A 255 -16.65 -13.86 -10.85
N ASP A 256 -17.57 -14.75 -10.50
CA ASP A 256 -17.75 -16.03 -11.20
C ASP A 256 -18.31 -15.77 -12.61
N THR A 257 -17.42 -15.59 -13.58
CA THR A 257 -17.79 -15.56 -14.99
C THR A 257 -17.83 -17.00 -15.48
N LYS A 258 -18.99 -17.44 -15.97
CA LYS A 258 -19.21 -18.79 -16.55
C LYS A 258 -18.32 -19.14 -17.76
N SER A 259 -17.33 -18.32 -18.11
CA SER A 259 -16.25 -18.65 -19.05
C SER A 259 -15.17 -19.43 -18.30
N GLY A 260 -14.86 -20.65 -18.74
CA GLY A 260 -13.79 -21.45 -18.15
C GLY A 260 -12.50 -20.65 -17.99
N ALA A 261 -11.91 -20.70 -16.79
CA ALA A 261 -10.70 -19.95 -16.48
C ALA A 261 -9.57 -20.30 -17.47
N TYR A 262 -9.02 -19.29 -18.14
CA TYR A 262 -7.83 -19.48 -18.98
C TYR A 262 -6.66 -19.88 -18.10
N THR A 263 -6.04 -21.02 -18.42
CA THR A 263 -4.78 -21.44 -17.81
C THR A 263 -3.68 -21.24 -18.85
N PRO A 264 -2.71 -20.34 -18.62
CA PRO A 264 -1.58 -20.17 -19.52
C PRO A 264 -0.85 -21.50 -19.72
N GLN A 265 -0.45 -21.79 -20.96
CA GLN A 265 0.54 -22.84 -21.19
C GLN A 265 1.84 -22.46 -20.48
N ALA A 266 2.50 -23.42 -19.81
CA ALA A 266 3.71 -23.16 -19.02
C ALA A 266 4.83 -22.42 -19.79
N SER A 267 4.92 -22.61 -21.12
CA SER A 267 5.87 -21.90 -21.99
C SER A 267 5.62 -20.40 -22.12
N ASN A 268 4.44 -19.92 -21.75
CA ASN A 268 4.01 -18.53 -21.89
C ASN A 268 3.87 -17.82 -20.54
N GLU A 269 4.22 -18.45 -19.42
CA GLU A 269 4.04 -17.86 -18.08
C GLU A 269 4.80 -16.52 -17.95
N ALA A 270 6.05 -16.46 -18.40
CA ALA A 270 6.83 -15.21 -18.36
C ALA A 270 6.20 -14.11 -19.23
N LEU A 271 5.66 -14.45 -20.41
CA LEU A 271 4.96 -13.51 -21.27
C LEU A 271 3.63 -13.05 -20.65
N TYR A 272 2.90 -13.98 -20.02
CA TYR A 272 1.66 -13.70 -19.30
C TYR A 272 1.91 -12.68 -18.19
N GLN A 273 2.90 -12.92 -17.32
CA GLN A 273 3.22 -12.02 -16.22
C GLN A 273 3.70 -10.65 -16.73
N GLN A 274 4.55 -10.63 -17.77
CA GLN A 274 5.03 -9.39 -18.38
C GLN A 274 3.89 -8.53 -18.93
N ILE A 275 2.97 -9.13 -19.71
CA ILE A 275 1.86 -8.40 -20.32
C ILE A 275 0.80 -8.04 -19.27
N ARG A 276 0.52 -8.90 -18.27
CA ARG A 276 -0.33 -8.53 -17.12
C ARG A 276 0.21 -7.32 -16.36
N GLN A 277 1.52 -7.24 -16.16
CA GLN A 277 2.13 -6.09 -15.50
C GLN A 277 1.96 -4.80 -16.32
N LEU A 278 2.19 -4.87 -17.64
CA LEU A 278 2.01 -3.74 -18.55
C LEU A 278 0.54 -3.31 -18.64
N ASP A 279 -0.38 -4.27 -18.66
CA ASP A 279 -1.82 -4.06 -18.62
C ASP A 279 -2.24 -3.30 -17.37
N SER A 280 -1.79 -3.77 -16.20
CA SER A 280 -2.07 -3.09 -14.93
C SER A 280 -1.48 -1.68 -14.92
N ALA A 281 -0.25 -1.48 -15.41
CA ALA A 281 0.37 -0.15 -15.46
C ALA A 281 -0.38 0.81 -16.41
N PHE A 282 -0.78 0.33 -17.59
CA PHE A 282 -1.59 1.09 -18.55
C PHE A 282 -2.91 1.53 -17.91
N PHE A 283 -3.59 0.62 -17.21
CA PHE A 283 -4.89 0.93 -16.62
C PHE A 283 -4.83 1.68 -15.30
N ASP A 284 -3.73 1.58 -14.57
CA ASP A 284 -3.45 2.48 -13.44
C ASP A 284 -3.30 3.92 -13.94
N ALA A 285 -2.57 4.14 -15.05
CA ALA A 285 -2.47 5.47 -15.68
C ALA A 285 -3.84 5.97 -16.16
N TYR A 286 -4.61 5.09 -16.83
CA TYR A 286 -5.97 5.39 -17.30
C TYR A 286 -6.92 5.76 -16.15
N ASN A 287 -6.92 5.00 -15.06
CA ASN A 287 -7.76 5.26 -13.88
C ASN A 287 -7.37 6.53 -13.13
N ARG A 288 -6.08 6.90 -13.14
CA ARG A 288 -5.61 8.21 -12.65
C ARG A 288 -5.94 9.37 -13.60
N ARG A 289 -6.48 9.07 -14.78
CA ARG A 289 -6.75 10.03 -15.86
C ARG A 289 -5.48 10.78 -16.30
N ASP A 290 -4.34 10.10 -16.21
CA ASP A 290 -3.05 10.64 -16.67
C ASP A 290 -2.92 10.39 -18.17
N LEU A 291 -3.29 11.41 -18.96
CA LEU A 291 -3.31 11.30 -20.43
C LEU A 291 -1.94 10.97 -20.99
N GLU A 292 -0.88 11.65 -20.54
CA GLU A 292 0.46 11.42 -21.08
C GLU A 292 0.97 10.02 -20.74
N ALA A 293 0.81 9.59 -19.48
CA ALA A 293 1.20 8.24 -19.08
C ALA A 293 0.37 7.17 -19.81
N THR A 294 -0.92 7.40 -20.04
CA THR A 294 -1.78 6.49 -20.81
C THR A 294 -1.34 6.40 -22.26
N MET A 295 -1.14 7.55 -22.92
CA MET A 295 -0.75 7.60 -24.33
C MET A 295 0.65 7.02 -24.57
N ALA A 296 1.53 7.03 -23.55
CA ALA A 296 2.86 6.43 -23.63
C ALA A 296 2.85 4.91 -23.87
N PHE A 297 1.73 4.21 -23.65
CA PHE A 297 1.63 2.77 -23.95
C PHE A 297 1.33 2.49 -25.42
N PHE A 298 0.81 3.46 -26.19
CA PHE A 298 0.45 3.24 -27.58
C PHE A 298 1.64 3.40 -28.53
N SER A 299 1.62 2.65 -29.64
CA SER A 299 2.55 2.85 -30.74
C SER A 299 2.11 3.98 -31.66
N ALA A 300 3.05 4.50 -32.46
CA ALA A 300 2.79 5.57 -33.42
C ALA A 300 1.76 5.18 -34.50
N ASP A 301 1.65 3.90 -34.83
CA ASP A 301 0.76 3.31 -35.83
C ASP A 301 -0.51 2.68 -35.21
N LEU A 302 -0.98 3.21 -34.08
CA LEU A 302 -2.17 2.72 -33.38
C LEU A 302 -3.40 2.66 -34.30
N GLU A 303 -4.16 1.56 -34.23
CA GLU A 303 -5.56 1.54 -34.65
C GLU A 303 -6.44 1.10 -33.48
N PHE A 304 -7.37 1.96 -33.10
CA PHE A 304 -8.37 1.70 -32.07
C PHE A 304 -9.72 1.43 -32.73
N TYR A 305 -10.32 0.28 -32.44
CA TYR A 305 -11.63 -0.12 -32.92
C TYR A 305 -12.60 -0.14 -31.75
N HIS A 306 -13.67 0.65 -31.84
CA HIS A 306 -14.77 0.66 -30.89
C HIS A 306 -16.06 0.26 -31.63
N ASP A 307 -16.81 -0.68 -31.08
CA ASP A 307 -18.03 -1.22 -31.71
C ASP A 307 -19.13 -0.17 -31.96
N GLN A 308 -19.30 0.79 -31.05
CA GLN A 308 -20.19 1.94 -31.26
C GLN A 308 -19.52 3.14 -31.95
N GLY A 309 -18.21 3.32 -31.77
CA GLY A 309 -17.48 4.55 -32.15
C GLY A 309 -16.69 4.46 -33.47
N GLY A 310 -16.55 3.27 -34.05
CA GLY A 310 -15.78 3.05 -35.27
C GLY A 310 -14.26 3.00 -35.04
N LYS A 311 -13.50 3.31 -36.09
CA LYS A 311 -12.03 3.30 -36.08
C LYS A 311 -11.48 4.69 -35.70
N ALA A 312 -10.48 4.71 -34.82
CA ALA A 312 -9.68 5.88 -34.50
C ALA A 312 -8.17 5.60 -34.63
N ASP A 313 -7.41 6.58 -35.09
CA ASP A 313 -5.94 6.59 -35.04
C ASP A 313 -5.41 7.11 -33.69
N LEU A 314 -4.08 7.28 -33.56
CA LEU A 314 -3.44 7.74 -32.32
C LEU A 314 -3.91 9.13 -31.88
N GLU A 315 -4.01 10.10 -32.78
CA GLU A 315 -4.37 11.49 -32.45
C GLU A 315 -5.86 11.63 -32.14
N GLN A 316 -6.70 10.89 -32.87
CA GLN A 316 -8.12 10.77 -32.58
C GLN A 316 -8.33 10.10 -31.22
N THR A 317 -7.57 9.04 -30.91
CA THR A 317 -7.59 8.36 -29.60
C THR A 317 -7.16 9.30 -28.48
N ARG A 318 -6.05 10.04 -28.64
CA ARG A 318 -5.59 11.06 -27.69
C ARG A 318 -6.69 12.07 -27.39
N THR A 319 -7.28 12.63 -28.44
CA THR A 319 -8.35 13.62 -28.32
C THR A 319 -9.60 13.05 -27.63
N GLY A 320 -10.00 11.84 -28.01
CA GLY A 320 -11.13 11.12 -27.42
C GLY A 320 -10.92 10.80 -25.94
N MET A 321 -9.75 10.25 -25.59
CA MET A 321 -9.37 9.93 -24.21
C MET A 321 -9.29 11.18 -23.35
N LYS A 322 -8.70 12.28 -23.85
CA LYS A 322 -8.68 13.54 -23.11
C LYS A 322 -10.09 14.00 -22.77
N ARG A 323 -10.98 14.04 -23.76
CA ARG A 323 -12.38 14.43 -23.56
C ARG A 323 -13.08 13.50 -22.57
N PHE A 324 -12.84 12.20 -22.69
CA PHE A 324 -13.39 11.20 -21.78
C PHE A 324 -12.91 11.43 -20.33
N PHE A 325 -11.62 11.64 -20.12
CA PHE A 325 -11.06 11.94 -18.80
C PHE A 325 -11.61 13.24 -18.21
N ASP A 326 -11.71 14.30 -19.00
CA ASP A 326 -12.28 15.59 -18.57
C ASP A 326 -13.75 15.41 -18.13
N ASN A 327 -14.55 14.66 -18.91
CA ASN A 327 -15.96 14.39 -18.61
C ASN A 327 -16.18 13.49 -17.38
N ASN A 328 -15.18 12.71 -17.00
CA ASN A 328 -15.26 11.73 -15.90
C ASN A 328 -14.39 12.11 -14.69
N ALA A 329 -14.03 13.39 -14.57
CA ALA A 329 -13.15 13.86 -13.50
C ALA A 329 -13.75 13.69 -12.09
N GLU A 330 -15.08 13.81 -11.98
CA GLU A 330 -15.80 13.89 -10.70
C GLU A 330 -16.71 12.70 -10.40
N ASN A 331 -17.03 11.88 -11.41
CA ASN A 331 -17.98 10.77 -11.24
C ASN A 331 -17.35 9.48 -10.70
N GLY A 332 -16.08 9.51 -10.29
CA GLY A 332 -15.39 8.33 -9.75
C GLY A 332 -15.22 7.21 -10.77
N PHE A 333 -15.22 7.53 -12.07
CA PHE A 333 -15.02 6.57 -13.13
C PHE A 333 -13.75 5.73 -12.91
N ARG A 334 -13.89 4.42 -13.12
CA ARG A 334 -12.86 3.43 -12.88
C ARG A 334 -13.02 2.24 -13.82
N ARG A 335 -11.88 1.65 -14.19
CA ARG A 335 -11.79 0.39 -14.91
C ARG A 335 -11.04 -0.66 -14.11
N ASP A 336 -11.67 -1.79 -13.85
CA ASP A 336 -11.10 -2.94 -13.12
C ASP A 336 -11.01 -4.16 -14.05
N PRO A 337 -9.90 -4.93 -14.07
CA PRO A 337 -9.87 -6.25 -14.70
C PRO A 337 -10.86 -7.21 -14.04
N ILE A 338 -11.47 -8.08 -14.87
CA ILE A 338 -12.21 -9.24 -14.39
C ILE A 338 -11.25 -10.42 -14.27
N GLU A 339 -11.08 -10.93 -13.06
CA GLU A 339 -10.19 -12.05 -12.81
C GLU A 339 -10.65 -13.32 -13.54
N GLY A 340 -9.70 -14.15 -13.98
CA GLY A 340 -9.98 -15.36 -14.77
C GLY A 340 -10.31 -15.11 -16.25
N SER A 341 -10.52 -13.86 -16.67
CA SER A 341 -10.80 -13.51 -18.07
C SER A 341 -9.58 -13.17 -18.92
N PHE A 342 -8.40 -13.04 -18.29
CA PHE A 342 -7.20 -12.62 -19.00
C PHE A 342 -6.55 -13.78 -19.74
N GLU A 343 -6.42 -13.61 -21.04
CA GLU A 343 -5.81 -14.54 -21.96
C GLU A 343 -4.64 -13.87 -22.67
N ILE A 344 -3.58 -14.63 -22.93
CA ILE A 344 -2.42 -14.15 -23.69
C ILE A 344 -2.00 -15.17 -24.75
N TYR A 345 -1.85 -14.69 -25.97
CA TYR A 345 -1.44 -15.49 -27.11
C TYR A 345 -0.21 -14.86 -27.77
N ALA A 346 0.91 -15.58 -27.78
CA ALA A 346 2.10 -15.12 -28.48
C ALA A 346 1.86 -15.07 -30.00
N ILE A 347 2.34 -14.01 -30.66
CA ILE A 347 2.42 -13.91 -32.12
C ILE A 347 3.90 -14.00 -32.51
N PRO A 348 4.37 -15.15 -33.02
CA PRO A 348 5.77 -15.33 -33.41
C PRO A 348 6.27 -14.22 -34.33
N GLY A 349 7.40 -13.62 -33.98
CA GLY A 349 8.03 -12.55 -34.77
C GLY A 349 7.38 -11.17 -34.67
N TYR A 350 6.30 -11.00 -33.89
CA TYR A 350 5.59 -9.72 -33.79
C TYR A 350 5.37 -9.26 -32.34
N GLY A 351 4.76 -10.09 -31.50
CA GLY A 351 4.34 -9.66 -30.17
C GLY A 351 3.35 -10.61 -29.51
N ALA A 352 2.24 -10.10 -28.97
CA ALA A 352 1.22 -10.88 -28.29
C ALA A 352 -0.18 -10.27 -28.42
N ILE A 353 -1.21 -11.12 -28.41
CA ILE A 353 -2.62 -10.73 -28.29
C ILE A 353 -3.06 -10.99 -26.87
N GLN A 354 -3.44 -9.93 -26.18
CA GLN A 354 -4.12 -9.99 -24.92
C GLN A 354 -5.63 -9.93 -25.16
N MET A 355 -6.39 -10.78 -24.47
CA MET A 355 -7.85 -10.69 -24.40
C MET A 355 -8.27 -10.67 -22.95
N ASN A 356 -9.22 -9.80 -22.58
CA ASN A 356 -9.76 -9.77 -21.23
C ASN A 356 -11.12 -9.10 -21.16
N LEU A 357 -11.84 -9.38 -20.07
CA LEU A 357 -13.01 -8.63 -19.66
C LEU A 357 -12.59 -7.59 -18.62
N HIS A 358 -13.19 -6.41 -18.72
CA HIS A 358 -13.01 -5.37 -17.73
C HIS A 358 -14.34 -4.80 -17.31
N ARG A 359 -14.45 -4.52 -16.01
CA ARG A 359 -15.56 -3.79 -15.44
C ARG A 359 -15.24 -2.31 -15.44
N PHE A 360 -16.09 -1.52 -16.06
CA PHE A 360 -16.04 -0.08 -16.05
C PHE A 360 -17.15 0.40 -15.15
N CYS A 361 -16.84 1.20 -14.14
CA CYS A 361 -17.79 1.73 -13.19
C CYS A 361 -17.71 3.24 -13.12
N HIS A 362 -18.83 3.91 -12.88
CA HIS A 362 -18.92 5.32 -12.55
C HIS A 362 -20.09 5.56 -11.58
N ILE A 363 -20.10 6.72 -10.94
CA ILE A 363 -21.21 7.15 -10.09
C ILE A 363 -22.20 7.92 -10.96
N GLU A 364 -23.40 7.39 -11.06
CA GLU A 364 -24.54 8.03 -11.71
C GLU A 364 -25.70 8.10 -10.72
N ASN A 365 -26.30 9.29 -10.55
CA ASN A 365 -27.39 9.51 -9.59
C ASN A 365 -27.09 9.02 -8.14
N LYS A 366 -25.84 9.18 -7.70
CA LYS A 366 -25.32 8.68 -6.38
C LYS A 366 -25.29 7.17 -6.24
N THR A 367 -25.50 6.43 -7.32
CA THR A 367 -25.39 4.97 -7.39
C THR A 367 -24.18 4.58 -8.23
N LEU A 368 -23.50 3.49 -7.85
CA LEU A 368 -22.42 2.93 -8.64
C LEU A 368 -23.04 2.15 -9.80
N ASP A 369 -22.87 2.65 -11.02
CA ASP A 369 -23.20 1.93 -12.25
C ASP A 369 -21.95 1.26 -12.79
N CYS A 370 -22.08 0.03 -13.30
CA CYS A 370 -20.96 -0.76 -13.79
C CYS A 370 -21.35 -1.63 -15.01
N GLY A 371 -20.56 -1.54 -16.08
CA GLY A 371 -20.64 -2.43 -17.24
C GLY A 371 -19.42 -3.34 -17.37
N ILE A 372 -19.58 -4.53 -17.95
CA ILE A 372 -18.46 -5.43 -18.27
C ILE A 372 -18.27 -5.48 -19.77
N PHE A 373 -17.08 -5.10 -20.23
CA PHE A 373 -16.75 -4.97 -21.65
C PHE A 373 -15.53 -5.79 -22.01
N LYS A 374 -15.52 -6.34 -23.24
CA LYS A 374 -14.43 -7.14 -23.77
C LYS A 374 -13.39 -6.22 -24.41
N ASN A 375 -12.13 -6.49 -24.11
CA ASN A 375 -11.00 -5.80 -24.70
C ASN A 375 -10.04 -6.81 -25.33
N VAL A 376 -9.56 -6.48 -26.53
CA VAL A 376 -8.47 -7.20 -27.20
C VAL A 376 -7.37 -6.20 -27.51
N LEU A 377 -6.18 -6.43 -26.98
CA LEU A 377 -5.01 -5.56 -27.16
C LEU A 377 -3.92 -6.33 -27.89
N PHE A 378 -3.39 -5.72 -28.96
CA PHE A 378 -2.22 -6.25 -29.66
C PHE A 378 -0.99 -5.52 -29.15
N TRP A 379 -0.19 -6.22 -28.36
CA TRP A 379 1.09 -5.76 -27.89
C TRP A 379 2.16 -6.11 -28.91
N LYS A 380 2.97 -5.14 -29.33
CA LYS A 380 4.15 -5.36 -30.17
C LYS A 380 5.40 -4.91 -29.43
N LYS A 381 6.53 -5.53 -29.76
CA LYS A 381 7.85 -5.07 -29.29
C LYS A 381 8.40 -4.00 -30.23
N GLU A 382 8.69 -2.83 -29.69
CA GLU A 382 9.45 -1.76 -30.35
C GLU A 382 10.78 -1.60 -29.61
N GLY A 383 11.85 -2.17 -30.18
CA GLY A 383 13.15 -2.26 -29.50
C GLY A 383 13.03 -3.08 -28.22
N THR A 384 13.34 -2.46 -27.07
CA THR A 384 13.22 -3.08 -25.74
C THR A 384 11.86 -2.86 -25.07
N SER A 385 10.97 -2.05 -25.66
CA SER A 385 9.70 -1.66 -25.06
C SER A 385 8.52 -2.38 -25.70
N TRP A 386 7.47 -2.62 -24.91
CA TRP A 386 6.18 -3.11 -25.41
C TRP A 386 5.23 -1.94 -25.65
N LYS A 387 4.52 -1.97 -26.77
CA LYS A 387 3.53 -0.95 -27.14
C LYS A 387 2.24 -1.60 -27.62
N ILE A 388 1.11 -0.97 -27.32
CA ILE A 388 -0.20 -1.36 -27.82
C ILE A 388 -0.35 -0.78 -29.23
N ALA A 389 -0.41 -1.66 -30.23
CA ALA A 389 -0.58 -1.29 -31.63
C ALA A 389 -2.02 -1.36 -32.10
N ARG A 390 -2.84 -2.24 -31.53
CA ARG A 390 -4.26 -2.35 -31.87
C ARG A 390 -5.08 -2.51 -30.60
N VAL A 391 -6.24 -1.87 -30.57
CA VAL A 391 -7.25 -2.04 -29.52
C VAL A 391 -8.57 -2.40 -30.17
N MET A 392 -9.25 -3.42 -29.67
CA MET A 392 -10.65 -3.69 -29.99
C MET A 392 -11.44 -3.64 -28.67
N SER A 393 -12.30 -2.63 -28.53
CA SER A 393 -13.14 -2.42 -27.37
C SER A 393 -14.59 -2.74 -27.75
N LEU A 394 -15.16 -3.78 -27.15
CA LEU A 394 -16.35 -4.47 -27.63
C LEU A 394 -17.36 -4.73 -26.50
N GLY A 395 -18.64 -4.74 -26.84
CA GLY A 395 -19.77 -5.03 -25.97
C GLY A 395 -20.34 -3.81 -25.24
N HIS A 396 -20.03 -2.59 -25.69
CA HIS A 396 -20.60 -1.34 -25.14
C HIS A 396 -22.03 -1.17 -25.62
#